data_AF-A0A9P7D1T1-F1
#
_entry.id   AF-A0A9P7D1T1-F1
#
_cell.length_a   1.000
_cell.length_b   1.000
_cell.length_c   1.000
_cell.angle_alpha   90.00
_cell.angle_beta   90.00
_cell.angle_gamma   90.00
#
_symmetry.space_group_name_H-M   'P 1'
#
loop_
_entity.id
_entity.type
_entity.pdbx_description
1 polymer ?
#
loop_
_entity_poly.entity_id
_entity_poly.type
_entity_poly.pdbx_seq_one_letter_code
_entity_poly.pdbx_strand_id
1 'polypeptide(L)'
;MGGTISLRNSPWEAPTPRRLQQDSRGQSFPKTLSRTLLYLSSCPPLISFPARSRCATFPTLEAEAKYWCIAARYRRHLAQSSARRPPHETSVIPLVAYYTPRLLPQYRDVRHPDEGSSGFSISAKTFCKWHRMVFRGSHHPTLAQAAVRMKYHSHRDLREMQRIARLLPDEQVLRRPWSPKYSKLWKQWLDNKGPDIVIVFE
;
A
#
# COMPACT_ATOMS: atom_id res chain seq x y z
N MET A 1 13.48 -47.13 18.27
CA MET A 1 12.31 -46.90 17.40
C MET A 1 12.43 -45.51 16.80
N GLY A 2 13.08 -45.39 15.64
CA GLY A 2 13.28 -44.11 14.95
C GLY A 2 12.37 -44.04 13.73
N GLY A 3 11.34 -43.19 13.78
CA GLY A 3 10.42 -42.98 12.66
C GLY A 3 11.01 -41.97 11.69
N THR A 4 11.38 -42.43 10.50
CA THR A 4 11.83 -41.60 9.38
C THR A 4 10.65 -40.78 8.85
N ILE A 5 10.64 -39.47 9.12
CA ILE A 5 9.62 -38.55 8.60
C ILE A 5 9.95 -38.24 7.15
N SER A 6 9.25 -38.92 6.24
CA SER A 6 9.35 -38.70 4.80
C SER A 6 8.66 -37.38 4.43
N LEU A 7 9.44 -36.30 4.29
CA LEU A 7 9.00 -35.04 3.69
C LEU A 7 8.67 -35.27 2.21
N ARG A 8 7.40 -35.55 1.91
CA ARG A 8 6.89 -35.51 0.52
C ARG A 8 6.86 -34.06 0.06
N ASN A 9 7.78 -33.73 -0.83
CA ASN A 9 7.73 -32.56 -1.70
C ASN A 9 6.32 -32.46 -2.31
N SER A 10 5.58 -31.41 -1.96
CA SER A 10 4.30 -31.11 -2.59
C SER A 10 4.58 -30.46 -3.95
N PRO A 11 4.19 -31.09 -5.08
CA PRO A 11 4.53 -30.66 -6.42
C PRO A 11 3.51 -29.59 -6.84
N TRP A 12 3.83 -28.33 -6.56
CA TRP A 12 3.29 -27.24 -7.34
C TRP A 12 4.46 -26.73 -8.20
N GLU A 13 4.84 -27.55 -9.18
CA GLU A 13 5.61 -27.03 -10.31
C GLU A 13 4.87 -25.82 -10.86
N ALA A 14 5.56 -24.69 -10.96
CA ALA A 14 5.10 -23.57 -11.75
C ALA A 14 4.74 -24.11 -13.14
N PRO A 15 3.60 -23.72 -13.73
CA PRO A 15 3.25 -24.15 -15.08
C PRO A 15 4.36 -23.69 -16.03
N THR A 16 5.17 -24.64 -16.49
CA THR A 16 6.19 -24.46 -17.52
C THR A 16 5.50 -23.83 -18.73
N PRO A 17 6.03 -22.74 -19.32
CA PRO A 17 5.48 -22.20 -20.55
C PRO A 17 5.61 -23.28 -21.62
N ARG A 18 4.49 -23.92 -21.96
CA ARG A 18 4.42 -24.78 -23.16
C ARG A 18 4.82 -23.91 -24.34
N ARG A 19 6.01 -24.19 -24.84
CA ARG A 19 6.53 -23.71 -26.12
C ARG A 19 5.52 -24.16 -27.18
N LEU A 20 4.66 -23.23 -27.60
CA LEU A 20 3.74 -23.41 -28.71
C LEU A 20 4.60 -23.64 -29.95
N GLN A 21 4.65 -24.90 -30.37
CA GLN A 21 5.15 -25.31 -31.67
C GLN A 21 4.21 -24.65 -32.70
N GLN A 22 4.73 -23.65 -33.41
CA GLN A 22 4.05 -22.98 -34.51
C GLN A 22 3.95 -23.95 -35.68
N ASP A 23 2.83 -24.66 -35.77
CA ASP A 23 2.40 -25.29 -37.02
C ASP A 23 2.00 -24.19 -37.99
N SER A 24 2.88 -23.98 -38.96
CA SER A 24 2.69 -23.13 -40.13
C SER A 24 1.83 -23.90 -41.12
N ARG A 25 0.51 -23.75 -41.03
CA ARG A 25 -0.40 -24.07 -42.14
C ARG A 25 -1.26 -22.86 -42.45
N GLY A 26 -0.98 -22.30 -43.63
CA GLY A 26 -1.66 -21.13 -44.16
C GLY A 26 -3.16 -21.33 -44.21
N GLN A 27 -3.88 -20.33 -43.69
CA GLN A 27 -5.24 -20.05 -44.11
C GLN A 27 -5.31 -18.58 -44.51
N SER A 28 -5.58 -18.40 -45.79
CA SER A 28 -5.91 -17.13 -46.43
C SER A 28 -7.16 -16.55 -45.78
N PHE A 29 -7.05 -15.32 -45.28
CA PHE A 29 -8.23 -14.50 -44.97
C PHE A 29 -8.48 -13.52 -46.12
N PRO A 30 -9.72 -13.42 -46.62
CA PRO A 30 -10.10 -12.39 -47.56
C PRO A 30 -10.13 -11.03 -46.86
N LYS A 31 -9.52 -10.06 -47.52
CA LYS A 31 -9.61 -8.63 -47.24
C LYS A 31 -11.03 -8.16 -47.57
N THR A 32 -11.78 -7.73 -46.58
CA THR A 32 -12.92 -6.81 -46.78
C THR A 32 -12.67 -5.55 -45.99
N LEU A 33 -12.15 -4.57 -46.73
CA LEU A 33 -12.19 -3.16 -46.39
C LEU A 33 -13.65 -2.69 -46.39
N SER A 34 -14.00 -1.83 -45.43
CA SER A 34 -14.61 -0.50 -45.68
C SER A 34 -15.69 -0.14 -44.66
N ARG A 35 -15.66 1.15 -44.28
CA ARG A 35 -16.75 1.96 -43.72
C ARG A 35 -17.18 1.56 -42.30
N THR A 36 -17.16 2.46 -41.32
CA THR A 36 -17.86 3.75 -41.38
C THR A 36 -17.17 4.79 -40.50
N LEU A 37 -16.99 5.96 -41.11
CA LEU A 37 -16.54 7.22 -40.55
C LEU A 37 -17.67 7.91 -39.76
N LEU A 38 -17.27 8.72 -38.78
CA LEU A 38 -18.00 9.82 -38.14
C LEU A 38 -19.06 9.44 -37.08
N TYR A 39 -18.68 9.55 -35.82
CA TYR A 39 -19.55 10.22 -34.85
C TYR A 39 -18.76 11.29 -34.10
N LEU A 40 -19.17 12.50 -34.38
CA LEU A 40 -18.68 13.76 -33.85
C LEU A 40 -18.85 13.82 -32.33
N SER A 41 -17.84 14.43 -31.70
CA SER A 41 -18.01 15.56 -30.80
C SER A 41 -19.08 15.41 -29.70
N SER A 42 -18.64 14.93 -28.54
CA SER A 42 -19.16 15.43 -27.28
C SER A 42 -17.98 15.54 -26.31
N CYS A 43 -17.20 16.60 -26.49
CA CYS A 43 -16.24 17.00 -25.46
C CYS A 43 -17.07 17.44 -24.24
N PRO A 44 -16.94 16.78 -23.07
CA PRO A 44 -17.50 17.34 -21.86
C PRO A 44 -16.88 18.73 -21.64
N PRO A 45 -17.66 19.74 -21.23
CA PRO A 45 -17.13 21.07 -20.99
C PRO A 45 -15.98 20.96 -20.00
N LEU A 46 -14.84 21.54 -20.38
CA LEU A 46 -13.73 21.78 -19.47
C LEU A 46 -14.32 22.42 -18.23
N ILE A 47 -14.26 21.69 -17.12
CA ILE A 47 -14.60 22.20 -15.80
C ILE A 47 -13.68 23.39 -15.58
N SER A 48 -14.23 24.58 -15.79
CA SER A 48 -13.60 25.83 -15.40
C SER A 48 -13.48 25.76 -13.89
N PHE A 49 -12.30 25.34 -13.41
CA PHE A 49 -11.99 25.43 -12.00
C PHE A 49 -12.12 26.92 -11.66
N PRO A 50 -13.03 27.30 -10.75
CA PRO A 50 -13.06 28.68 -10.29
C PRO A 50 -11.66 28.97 -9.80
N ALA A 51 -11.04 30.01 -10.36
CA ALA A 51 -9.79 30.54 -9.87
C ALA A 51 -10.01 30.81 -8.38
N ARG A 52 -9.60 29.85 -7.54
CA ARG A 52 -9.66 29.96 -6.10
C ARG A 52 -8.85 31.19 -5.78
N SER A 53 -9.54 32.28 -5.43
CA SER A 53 -8.92 33.44 -4.83
C SER A 53 -8.04 32.92 -3.71
N ARG A 54 -6.72 33.00 -3.90
CA ARG A 54 -5.71 32.43 -2.99
C ARG A 54 -5.63 33.20 -1.67
N CYS A 55 -6.57 34.10 -1.38
CA CYS A 55 -6.51 35.01 -0.25
C CYS A 55 -7.88 35.16 0.44
N ALA A 56 -8.39 34.08 1.00
CA ALA A 56 -9.37 34.19 2.09
C ALA A 56 -9.05 33.12 3.14
N THR A 57 -7.87 33.25 3.77
CA THR A 57 -7.46 32.39 4.90
C THR A 57 -8.39 32.59 6.10
N PHE A 58 -9.10 33.72 6.19
CA PHE A 58 -10.01 34.05 7.27
C PHE A 58 -11.43 34.33 6.75
N PRO A 59 -12.47 33.84 7.43
CA PRO A 59 -13.87 34.01 7.00
C PRO A 59 -14.40 35.43 7.18
N THR A 60 -13.80 36.22 8.08
CA THR A 60 -14.17 37.63 8.34
C THR A 60 -12.92 38.43 8.73
N LEU A 61 -12.95 39.76 8.53
CA LEU A 61 -11.89 40.67 8.97
C LEU A 61 -11.68 40.65 10.49
N GLU A 62 -12.76 40.45 11.25
CA GLU A 62 -12.69 40.32 12.71
C GLU A 62 -11.93 39.06 13.14
N ALA A 63 -12.16 37.93 12.45
CA ALA A 63 -11.43 36.69 12.72
C ALA A 63 -9.94 36.82 12.41
N GLU A 64 -9.58 37.55 11.36
CA GLU A 64 -8.19 37.88 11.03
C GLU A 64 -7.55 38.75 12.12
N ALA A 65 -8.21 39.83 12.56
CA ALA A 65 -7.71 40.68 13.63
C ALA A 65 -7.50 39.90 14.94
N LYS A 66 -8.44 39.01 15.28
CA LYS A 66 -8.33 38.13 16.45
C LYS A 66 -7.14 37.17 16.32
N TYR A 67 -6.92 36.59 15.15
CA TYR A 67 -5.76 35.75 14.87
C TYR A 67 -4.45 36.52 15.09
N TRP A 68 -4.32 37.72 14.51
CA TRP A 68 -3.10 38.53 14.65
C TRP A 68 -2.83 38.96 16.09
N CYS A 69 -3.87 39.29 16.87
CA CYS A 69 -3.74 39.58 18.30
C CYS A 69 -3.21 38.37 19.09
N ILE A 70 -3.71 37.18 18.82
CA ILE A 70 -3.25 35.94 19.47
C ILE A 70 -1.82 35.62 19.03
N ALA A 71 -1.54 35.66 17.73
CA ALA A 71 -0.21 35.40 17.17
C ALA A 71 0.85 36.35 17.73
N ALA A 72 0.52 37.64 17.91
CA ALA A 72 1.41 38.62 18.53
C ALA A 72 1.76 38.25 19.98
N ARG A 73 0.81 37.71 20.75
CA ARG A 73 1.04 37.24 22.12
C ARG A 73 2.01 36.06 22.15
N TYR A 74 1.82 35.08 21.27
CA TYR A 74 2.73 33.93 21.13
C TYR A 74 4.12 34.34 20.65
N ARG A 75 4.21 35.31 19.73
CA ARG A 75 5.50 35.82 19.24
C ARG A 75 6.34 36.43 20.36
N ARG A 76 5.74 37.14 21.33
CA ARG A 76 6.45 37.67 22.51
C ARG A 76 6.98 36.55 23.41
N HIS A 77 6.19 35.49 23.59
CA HIS A 77 6.60 34.33 24.39
C HIS A 77 7.78 33.59 23.73
N LEU A 78 7.74 33.40 22.41
CA LEU A 78 8.84 32.75 21.67
C LEU A 78 10.07 33.65 21.53
N ALA A 79 9.92 34.98 21.54
CA ALA A 79 11.05 35.91 21.49
C ALA A 79 12.00 35.76 22.70
N GLN A 80 11.50 35.32 23.86
CA GLN A 80 12.34 35.02 25.03
C GLN A 80 13.28 33.82 24.81
N SER A 81 12.90 32.90 23.93
CA SER A 81 13.68 31.72 23.54
C SER A 81 14.43 31.90 22.21
N SER A 82 14.46 33.13 21.68
CA SER A 82 15.14 33.39 20.42
C SER A 82 16.65 33.30 20.61
N ALA A 83 17.25 32.32 19.95
CA ALA A 83 18.71 32.18 19.82
C ALA A 83 19.37 33.37 19.07
N ARG A 84 18.59 34.37 18.64
CA ARG A 84 19.06 35.60 17.99
C ARG A 84 19.20 36.79 18.95
N ARG A 85 19.19 36.59 20.27
CA ARG A 85 19.58 37.69 21.17
C ARG A 85 21.00 38.12 20.78
N PRO A 86 21.24 39.43 20.55
CA PRO A 86 22.59 39.91 20.30
C PRO A 86 23.46 39.48 21.49
N PRO A 87 24.64 38.89 21.24
CA PRO A 87 25.52 38.47 22.32
C PRO A 87 25.81 39.70 23.17
N HIS A 88 25.51 39.63 24.47
CA HIS A 88 26.03 40.62 25.40
C HIS A 88 27.57 40.56 25.29
N GLU A 89 28.19 41.71 24.99
CA GLU A 89 29.61 41.89 24.61
C GLU A 89 30.63 41.32 25.62
N THR A 90 30.19 40.87 26.79
CA THR A 90 31.04 40.31 27.86
C THR A 90 30.91 38.80 28.06
N SER A 91 30.07 38.12 27.28
CA SER A 91 29.98 36.66 27.37
C SER A 91 31.10 36.01 26.54
N VAL A 92 32.18 35.59 27.23
CA VAL A 92 33.24 34.75 26.66
C VAL A 92 32.58 33.43 26.22
N ILE A 93 32.24 33.32 24.95
CA ILE A 93 31.65 32.11 24.38
C ILE A 93 32.77 31.05 24.37
N PRO A 94 32.63 29.94 25.13
CA PRO A 94 33.65 28.91 25.14
C PRO A 94 33.80 28.35 23.72
N LEU A 95 35.03 28.36 23.21
CA LEU A 95 35.37 27.74 21.93
C LEU A 95 35.17 26.22 22.07
N VAL A 96 34.02 25.72 21.62
CA VAL A 96 33.73 24.29 21.67
C VAL A 96 34.51 23.61 20.55
N ALA A 97 35.64 22.98 20.89
CA ALA A 97 36.56 22.35 19.93
C ALA A 97 35.95 21.17 19.15
N TYR A 98 34.93 20.51 19.70
CA TYR A 98 34.17 19.47 19.03
C TYR A 98 32.74 19.45 19.55
N TYR A 99 31.78 19.54 18.63
CA TYR A 99 30.36 19.40 18.94
C TYR A 99 29.97 17.94 18.72
N THR A 100 29.77 17.18 19.79
CA THR A 100 29.08 15.89 19.71
C THR A 100 27.58 16.19 19.74
N PRO A 101 26.85 16.09 18.61
CA PRO A 101 25.41 16.29 18.64
C PRO A 101 24.82 15.31 19.64
N ARG A 102 24.09 15.83 20.63
CA ARG A 102 23.26 14.96 21.47
C ARG A 102 22.32 14.23 20.54
N LEU A 103 22.43 12.90 20.50
CA LEU A 103 21.45 12.03 19.84
C LEU A 103 20.08 12.54 20.28
N LEU A 104 19.22 12.85 19.30
CA LEU A 104 17.90 13.43 19.55
C LEU A 104 17.23 12.63 20.67
N PRO A 105 16.76 13.26 21.76
CA PRO A 105 16.24 12.48 22.87
C PRO A 105 15.04 11.66 22.38
N GLN A 106 14.91 10.45 22.93
CA GLN A 106 13.98 9.40 22.52
C GLN A 106 12.50 9.80 22.44
N TYR A 107 12.11 11.01 22.84
CA TYR A 107 10.74 11.52 22.69
C TYR A 107 10.33 11.83 21.24
N ARG A 108 11.25 11.93 20.27
CA ARG A 108 10.89 11.94 18.84
C ARG A 108 10.71 10.56 18.26
N ASP A 109 11.27 9.55 18.92
CA ASP A 109 10.89 8.15 18.75
C ASP A 109 9.64 7.88 19.60
N VAL A 110 8.56 8.65 19.37
CA VAL A 110 7.23 8.04 19.44
C VAL A 110 7.18 7.09 18.24
N ARG A 111 7.95 6.02 18.32
CA ARG A 111 7.63 4.80 17.61
C ARG A 111 6.27 4.47 18.16
N HIS A 112 5.23 4.72 17.37
CA HIS A 112 4.01 3.94 17.50
C HIS A 112 4.50 2.51 17.74
N PRO A 113 4.24 1.91 18.92
CA PRO A 113 4.82 0.62 19.29
C PRO A 113 4.63 -0.26 18.09
N ASP A 114 5.74 -0.66 17.43
CA ASP A 114 5.73 -1.05 16.02
C ASP A 114 4.48 -1.85 15.74
N GLU A 115 3.47 -1.21 15.15
CA GLU A 115 2.18 -1.87 14.88
C GLU A 115 2.37 -2.89 13.73
N GLY A 116 3.62 -3.05 13.28
CA GLY A 116 4.14 -4.14 12.46
C GLY A 116 4.78 -5.31 13.23
N SER A 117 4.99 -5.21 14.55
CA SER A 117 5.56 -6.27 15.37
C SER A 117 4.52 -7.03 16.21
N SER A 118 3.30 -6.53 16.36
CA SER A 118 2.18 -7.40 16.71
C SER A 118 1.91 -8.28 15.50
N GLY A 119 2.24 -9.57 15.60
CA GLY A 119 2.14 -10.54 14.51
C GLY A 119 0.77 -10.46 13.85
N PHE A 120 0.69 -9.85 12.67
CA PHE A 120 -0.56 -9.65 11.98
C PHE A 120 -1.05 -11.02 11.50
N SER A 121 -2.15 -11.50 12.09
CA SER A 121 -2.74 -12.78 11.76
C SER A 121 -4.16 -12.58 11.23
N ILE A 122 -4.48 -13.30 10.16
CA ILE A 122 -5.84 -13.38 9.62
C ILE A 122 -6.47 -14.70 10.07
N SER A 123 -7.80 -14.79 10.11
CA SER A 123 -8.44 -16.07 10.38
C SER A 123 -8.29 -17.02 9.18
N ALA A 124 -8.22 -18.34 9.43
CA ALA A 124 -8.22 -19.34 8.36
C ALA A 124 -9.47 -19.24 7.45
N LYS A 125 -10.63 -18.84 8.01
CA LYS A 125 -11.86 -18.58 7.25
C LYS A 125 -11.66 -17.43 6.24
N THR A 126 -11.02 -16.34 6.67
CA THR A 126 -10.68 -15.21 5.82
C THR A 126 -9.74 -15.63 4.68
N PHE A 127 -8.75 -16.47 4.97
CA PHE A 127 -7.85 -17.01 3.95
C PHE A 127 -8.58 -17.87 2.92
N CYS A 128 -9.41 -18.83 3.37
CA CYS A 128 -10.23 -19.65 2.47
C CYS A 128 -11.16 -18.79 1.59
N LYS A 129 -11.78 -17.77 2.18
CA LYS A 129 -12.64 -16.83 1.46
C LYS A 129 -11.87 -16.08 0.38
N TRP A 130 -10.75 -15.47 0.74
CA TRP A 130 -9.87 -14.79 -0.22
C TRP A 130 -9.46 -15.73 -1.36
N HIS A 131 -9.06 -16.96 -1.04
CA HIS A 131 -8.64 -17.94 -2.04
C HIS A 131 -9.77 -18.28 -3.03
N ARG A 132 -11.02 -18.41 -2.56
CA ARG A 132 -12.19 -18.60 -3.43
C ARG A 132 -12.45 -17.42 -4.35
N MET A 133 -12.16 -16.20 -3.89
CA MET A 133 -12.34 -14.99 -4.69
C MET A 133 -11.26 -14.83 -5.77
N VAL A 134 -10.02 -15.23 -5.48
CA VAL A 134 -8.86 -14.98 -6.34
C VAL A 134 -8.60 -16.11 -7.34
N PHE A 135 -8.77 -17.38 -6.93
CA PHE A 135 -8.44 -18.53 -7.76
C PHE A 135 -9.69 -19.21 -8.32
N ARG A 136 -9.63 -19.59 -9.61
CA ARG A 136 -10.69 -20.37 -10.27
C ARG A 136 -10.62 -21.83 -9.85
N GLY A 137 -11.75 -22.53 -9.94
CA GLY A 137 -11.85 -23.98 -9.78
C GLY A 137 -12.55 -24.40 -8.49
N SER A 138 -12.68 -25.71 -8.30
CA SER A 138 -13.31 -26.33 -7.11
C SER A 138 -12.30 -26.61 -5.99
N HIS A 139 -11.00 -26.66 -6.30
CA HIS A 139 -9.96 -26.95 -5.33
C HIS A 139 -9.64 -25.71 -4.49
N HIS A 140 -10.26 -25.64 -3.33
CA HIS A 140 -10.01 -24.62 -2.32
C HIS A 140 -9.47 -25.25 -1.04
N PRO A 141 -8.52 -24.57 -0.35
CA PRO A 141 -7.93 -25.12 0.87
C PRO A 141 -8.99 -25.30 1.94
N THR A 142 -8.89 -26.39 2.69
CA THR A 142 -9.65 -26.59 3.93
C THR A 142 -9.13 -25.65 5.03
N LEU A 143 -9.87 -25.48 6.13
CA LEU A 143 -9.45 -24.61 7.23
C LEU A 143 -8.10 -25.02 7.84
N ALA A 144 -7.86 -26.33 7.98
CA ALA A 144 -6.58 -26.85 8.47
C ALA A 144 -5.44 -26.56 7.49
N GLN A 145 -5.66 -26.77 6.19
CA GLN A 145 -4.67 -26.46 5.15
C GLN A 145 -4.38 -24.96 5.08
N ALA A 146 -5.40 -24.11 5.24
CA ALA A 146 -5.25 -22.66 5.27
C ALA A 146 -4.35 -22.21 6.43
N ALA A 147 -4.56 -22.74 7.64
CA ALA A 147 -3.73 -22.41 8.80
C ALA A 147 -2.23 -22.77 8.57
N VAL A 148 -1.95 -23.88 7.90
CA VAL A 148 -0.58 -24.25 7.51
C VAL A 148 -0.05 -23.31 6.43
N ARG A 149 -0.83 -23.03 5.39
CA ARG A 149 -0.42 -22.21 4.24
C ARG A 149 -0.15 -20.75 4.60
N MET A 150 -0.89 -20.21 5.56
CA MET A 150 -0.71 -18.84 6.03
C MET A 150 0.71 -18.55 6.56
N LYS A 151 1.43 -19.57 7.03
CA LYS A 151 2.82 -19.43 7.50
C LYS A 151 3.82 -19.08 6.40
N TYR A 152 3.48 -19.33 5.14
CA TYR A 152 4.35 -19.05 3.99
C TYR A 152 4.12 -17.65 3.39
N HIS A 153 3.23 -16.85 3.98
CA HIS A 153 2.89 -15.53 3.49
C HIS A 153 3.48 -14.45 4.38
N SER A 154 4.01 -13.38 3.77
CA SER A 154 4.49 -12.24 4.55
C SER A 154 3.33 -11.51 5.24
N HIS A 155 3.60 -10.77 6.32
CA HIS A 155 2.56 -9.95 6.96
C HIS A 155 1.91 -8.94 5.98
N ARG A 156 2.68 -8.45 5.00
CA ARG A 156 2.17 -7.55 3.94
C ARG A 156 1.16 -8.27 3.05
N ASP A 157 1.42 -9.54 2.73
CA ASP A 157 0.52 -10.39 1.95
C ASP A 157 -0.78 -10.62 2.72
N LEU A 158 -0.67 -11.02 3.98
CA LEU A 158 -1.84 -11.32 4.82
C LEU A 158 -2.76 -10.09 4.96
N ARG A 159 -2.18 -8.88 5.10
CA ARG A 159 -2.95 -7.62 5.12
C ARG A 159 -3.74 -7.42 3.83
N GLU A 160 -3.09 -7.66 2.70
CA GLU A 160 -3.74 -7.51 1.40
C GLU A 160 -4.81 -8.59 1.15
N MET A 161 -4.54 -9.84 1.56
CA MET A 161 -5.52 -10.92 1.52
C MET A 161 -6.76 -10.55 2.33
N GLN A 162 -6.58 -10.01 3.54
CA GLN A 162 -7.70 -9.54 4.36
C GLN A 162 -8.43 -8.37 3.69
N ARG A 163 -7.71 -7.40 3.12
CA ARG A 163 -8.29 -6.26 2.40
C ARG A 163 -9.22 -6.74 1.28
N ILE A 164 -8.74 -7.64 0.42
CA ILE A 164 -9.53 -8.21 -0.68
C ILE A 164 -10.71 -9.03 -0.15
N ALA A 165 -10.51 -9.83 0.91
CA ALA A 165 -11.58 -10.61 1.52
C ALA A 165 -12.71 -9.75 2.10
N ARG A 166 -12.44 -8.50 2.50
CA ARG A 166 -13.46 -7.56 3.01
C ARG A 166 -14.28 -6.88 1.91
N LEU A 167 -13.86 -6.96 0.65
CA LEU A 167 -14.56 -6.30 -0.48
C LEU A 167 -15.90 -6.95 -0.82
N LEU A 168 -16.18 -8.15 -0.32
CA LEU A 168 -17.42 -8.87 -0.57
C LEU A 168 -17.89 -9.54 0.73
N PRO A 169 -19.19 -9.51 1.08
CA PRO A 169 -19.67 -10.25 2.25
C PRO A 169 -19.63 -11.77 2.01
N ASP A 170 -19.54 -12.55 3.08
CA ASP A 170 -19.35 -14.01 3.05
C ASP A 170 -20.45 -14.72 2.25
N GLU A 171 -21.70 -14.28 2.41
CA GLU A 171 -22.87 -14.85 1.72
C GLU A 171 -22.74 -14.76 0.20
N GLN A 172 -22.17 -13.67 -0.31
CA GLN A 172 -22.01 -13.46 -1.75
C GLN A 172 -20.86 -14.29 -2.32
N VAL A 173 -19.80 -14.54 -1.55
CA VAL A 173 -18.67 -15.38 -2.01
C VAL A 173 -19.10 -16.83 -2.22
N LEU A 174 -20.02 -17.34 -1.39
CA LEU A 174 -20.47 -18.72 -1.47
C LEU A 174 -21.49 -18.96 -2.59
N ARG A 175 -22.33 -17.96 -2.91
CA ARG A 175 -23.43 -18.10 -3.87
C ARG A 175 -23.08 -17.65 -5.28
N ARG A 176 -22.14 -16.72 -5.44
CA ARG A 176 -21.83 -16.15 -6.76
C ARG A 176 -20.83 -17.01 -7.55
N PRO A 177 -20.99 -17.08 -8.88
CA PRO A 177 -19.93 -17.54 -9.75
C PRO A 177 -18.64 -16.73 -9.52
N TRP A 178 -17.50 -17.39 -9.67
CA TRP A 178 -16.19 -16.76 -9.54
C TRP A 178 -16.06 -15.54 -10.47
N SER A 179 -15.46 -14.45 -9.97
CA SER A 179 -15.23 -13.22 -10.73
C SER A 179 -13.74 -12.95 -10.95
N PRO A 180 -13.29 -12.64 -12.18
CA PRO A 180 -11.89 -12.33 -12.46
C PRO A 180 -11.43 -11.00 -11.83
N LYS A 181 -12.35 -10.18 -11.33
CA LYS A 181 -12.04 -8.86 -10.75
C LYS A 181 -11.02 -8.97 -9.60
N TYR A 182 -11.22 -9.89 -8.66
CA TYR A 182 -10.35 -10.02 -7.49
C TYR A 182 -9.01 -10.68 -7.84
N SER A 183 -9.01 -11.58 -8.82
CA SER A 183 -7.78 -12.14 -9.39
C SER A 183 -6.88 -11.05 -9.98
N LYS A 184 -7.46 -10.10 -10.73
CA LYS A 184 -6.73 -8.93 -11.26
C LYS A 184 -6.18 -8.04 -10.14
N LEU A 185 -6.95 -7.77 -9.09
CA LEU A 185 -6.48 -6.99 -7.94
C LEU A 185 -5.29 -7.65 -7.24
N TRP A 186 -5.36 -8.97 -7.01
CA TRP A 186 -4.27 -9.71 -6.40
C TRP A 186 -3.02 -9.71 -7.28
N LYS A 187 -3.18 -9.93 -8.58
CA LYS A 187 -2.07 -9.88 -9.55
C LYS A 187 -1.40 -8.50 -9.58
N GLN A 188 -2.20 -7.44 -9.67
CA GLN A 188 -1.68 -6.06 -9.66
C GLN A 188 -0.91 -5.76 -8.36
N TRP A 189 -1.39 -6.25 -7.22
CA TRP A 189 -0.68 -6.09 -5.96
C TRP A 189 0.66 -6.85 -5.96
N LEU A 190 0.71 -8.08 -6.49
CA LEU A 190 1.96 -8.84 -6.63
C LEU A 190 2.95 -8.10 -7.54
N ASP A 191 2.47 -7.55 -8.67
CA ASP A 191 3.30 -6.79 -9.61
C ASP A 191 3.86 -5.51 -8.94
N ASN A 192 3.06 -4.84 -8.12
CA ASN A 192 3.46 -3.60 -7.41
C ASN A 192 4.30 -3.83 -6.16
N LYS A 193 4.20 -5.01 -5.53
CA LYS A 193 4.90 -5.32 -4.27
C LYS A 193 6.42 -5.31 -4.45
N GLY A 194 6.88 -5.70 -5.64
CA GLY A 194 8.28 -6.00 -5.91
C GLY A 194 8.67 -7.38 -5.39
N PRO A 195 9.86 -7.89 -5.76
CA PRO A 195 10.39 -9.14 -5.22
C PRO A 195 10.58 -9.02 -3.71
N ASP A 196 10.21 -10.07 -2.96
CA ASP A 196 10.57 -10.18 -1.55
C ASP A 196 12.09 -10.36 -1.48
N ILE A 197 12.80 -9.33 -1.04
CA ILE A 197 14.24 -9.37 -0.86
C ILE A 197 14.53 -10.25 0.36
N VAL A 198 14.79 -11.53 0.13
CA VAL A 198 15.31 -12.44 1.15
C VAL A 198 16.80 -12.20 1.24
N ILE A 199 17.25 -11.51 2.29
CA ILE A 199 18.67 -11.36 2.60
C ILE A 199 19.11 -12.67 3.27
N VAL A 200 19.83 -13.50 2.53
CA VAL A 200 20.49 -14.70 3.05
C VAL A 200 21.89 -14.28 3.50
N PHE A 201 22.22 -14.48 4.77
CA PHE A 201 23.59 -14.35 5.26
C PHE A 201 24.26 -15.72 5.12
N GLU A 202 25.30 -15.81 4.30
CA GLU A 202 26.21 -16.97 4.20
C GLU A 202 27.37 -16.85 5.19
#